data_AF-A0AAV0L2D2-F1
#
_entry.id   AF-A0AAV0L2D2-F1
#
_cell.length_a   1.000
_cell.length_b   1.000
_cell.length_c   1.000
_cell.angle_alpha   90.00
_cell.angle_beta   90.00
_cell.angle_gamma   90.00
#
_symmetry.space_group_name_H-M   'P 1'
#
loop_
_entity.id
_entity.type
_entity.pdbx_description
1 polymer ?
#
loop_
_entity_poly.entity_id
_entity_poly.type
_entity_poly.pdbx_seq_one_letter_code
_entity_poly.pdbx_strand_id
1 'polypeptide(L)'
;MGFEEFESIFGEPRAEWGKSSDLGRSAPLRRFLMHVFAPDYYHLKIQATDYNSNTFEANKSISQLEDLQDSIGIGGSWSEFVDYFVSSLKSEEIKLVLEKQSGGDGAASARLVSQKTKGMPLISISLRRVLDGDANDVMAAISFGLFKALKCSPKMVAQGVEYSSQLMEADKISNLLERLEHQRKPSIASFQHIAGDAEDDDAES
;
A
#
# COMPACT_ATOMS: atom_id res chain seq x y z
N MET A 1 4.80 9.88 27.28
CA MET A 1 4.80 10.03 25.82
C MET A 1 4.21 8.76 25.25
N GLY A 2 3.06 8.84 24.59
CA GLY A 2 2.41 7.68 23.99
C GLY A 2 2.73 7.54 22.51
N PHE A 3 1.79 6.98 21.75
CA PHE A 3 1.87 6.82 20.29
C PHE A 3 1.23 7.99 19.52
N GLU A 4 1.23 9.21 20.09
CA GLU A 4 0.57 10.40 19.54
C GLU A 4 0.94 10.72 18.09
N GLU A 5 2.19 10.46 17.71
CA GLU A 5 2.74 10.72 16.36
C GLU A 5 3.14 9.42 15.64
N PHE A 6 2.62 8.26 16.07
CA PHE A 6 3.01 6.99 15.47
C PHE A 6 2.43 6.84 14.06
N GLU A 7 3.32 6.85 13.07
CA GLU A 7 2.97 6.59 11.68
C GLU A 7 2.70 5.10 11.44
N SER A 8 1.60 4.77 10.76
CA SER A 8 1.29 3.39 10.39
C SER A 8 2.40 2.78 9.53
N ILE A 9 2.83 1.57 9.89
CA ILE A 9 3.88 0.84 9.19
C ILE A 9 3.23 -0.31 8.42
N PHE A 10 3.51 -0.36 7.12
CA PHE A 10 3.19 -1.50 6.27
C PHE A 10 4.48 -2.20 5.89
N GLY A 11 4.44 -3.53 5.87
CA GLY A 11 5.59 -4.33 5.51
C GLY A 11 5.19 -5.70 5.00
N GLU A 12 6.17 -6.42 4.46
CA GLU A 12 5.99 -7.76 3.94
C GLU A 12 6.97 -8.71 4.63
N PRO A 13 6.62 -9.27 5.80
CA PRO A 13 7.52 -10.13 6.53
C PRO A 13 7.76 -11.45 5.79
N ARG A 14 9.01 -11.91 5.83
CA ARG A 14 9.38 -13.21 5.30
C ARG A 14 8.83 -14.30 6.21
N ALA A 15 7.86 -15.05 5.73
CA ALA A 15 7.27 -16.14 6.49
C ALA A 15 8.17 -17.37 6.50
N GLU A 16 8.39 -17.95 7.69
CA GLU A 16 9.10 -19.20 7.89
C GLU A 16 8.38 -20.05 8.94
N TRP A 17 8.45 -21.38 8.81
CA TRP A 17 7.97 -22.25 9.87
C TRP A 17 8.97 -22.24 11.02
N GLY A 18 8.48 -22.18 12.26
CA GLY A 18 9.29 -22.44 13.45
C GLY A 18 9.95 -23.83 13.35
N LYS A 19 10.99 -24.05 14.16
CA LYS A 19 11.70 -25.33 14.23
C LYS A 19 10.77 -26.45 14.75
N SER A 20 9.91 -26.98 13.89
CA SER A 20 9.20 -28.25 14.08
C SER A 20 10.06 -29.34 13.47
N SER A 21 10.29 -30.40 14.22
CA SER A 21 11.09 -31.59 13.92
C SER A 21 10.64 -32.40 12.69
N ASP A 22 9.76 -31.88 11.86
CA ASP A 22 9.21 -32.59 10.70
C ASP A 22 9.89 -32.09 9.42
N LEU A 23 10.97 -32.79 9.07
CA LEU A 23 11.67 -32.77 7.77
C LEU A 23 10.78 -33.27 6.60
N GLY A 24 9.50 -32.95 6.61
CA GLY A 24 8.52 -33.33 5.59
C GLY A 24 8.03 -32.08 4.87
N ARG A 25 8.69 -31.72 3.77
CA ARG A 25 8.18 -30.88 2.66
C ARG A 25 7.03 -29.94 3.06
N SER A 26 7.32 -28.94 3.89
CA SER A 26 6.30 -27.94 4.21
C SER A 26 5.95 -27.20 2.92
N ALA A 27 4.65 -27.08 2.62
CA ALA A 27 4.18 -26.34 1.46
C ALA A 27 4.77 -24.90 1.49
N PRO A 28 5.07 -24.31 0.31
CA PRO A 28 5.57 -22.94 0.27
C PRO A 28 4.58 -22.01 0.97
N LEU A 29 5.09 -21.20 1.90
CA LEU A 29 4.29 -20.21 2.60
C LEU A 29 3.88 -19.09 1.64
N ARG A 30 2.63 -18.63 1.77
CA ARG A 30 2.15 -17.45 1.07
C ARG A 30 2.89 -16.21 1.58
N ARG A 31 2.87 -15.14 0.77
CA ARG A 31 3.36 -13.82 1.18
C ARG A 31 2.41 -13.28 2.25
N PHE A 32 2.98 -12.67 3.29
CA PHE A 32 2.21 -12.03 4.34
C PHE A 32 2.33 -10.52 4.21
N LEU A 33 1.24 -9.83 4.48
CA LEU A 33 1.23 -8.39 4.67
C LEU A 33 1.10 -8.09 6.16
N MET A 34 1.95 -7.18 6.63
CA MET A 34 1.96 -6.68 7.99
C MET A 34 1.43 -5.24 8.02
N HIS A 35 0.66 -4.93 9.05
CA HIS A 35 0.25 -3.58 9.38
C HIS A 35 0.45 -3.35 10.89
N VAL A 36 1.18 -2.29 11.22
CA VAL A 36 1.39 -1.85 12.61
C VAL A 36 0.90 -0.43 12.74
N PHE A 37 0.00 -0.18 13.70
CA PHE A 37 -0.59 1.13 13.91
C PHE A 37 -1.02 1.31 15.36
N ALA A 38 -1.14 2.56 15.78
CA ALA A 38 -1.67 2.92 17.09
C ALA A 38 -3.18 3.19 16.96
N PRO A 39 -4.07 2.31 17.47
CA PRO A 39 -5.50 2.60 17.52
C PRO A 39 -5.83 3.73 18.50
N ASP A 40 -4.99 3.95 19.51
CA ASP A 40 -5.10 5.00 20.51
C ASP A 40 -3.70 5.39 21.03
N TYR A 41 -3.65 6.31 21.98
CA TYR A 41 -2.40 6.84 22.53
C TYR A 41 -1.56 5.83 23.34
N TYR A 42 -2.14 4.74 23.80
CA TYR A 42 -1.55 3.80 24.77
C TYR A 42 -1.30 2.41 24.21
N HIS A 43 -1.85 2.11 23.04
CA HIS A 43 -1.81 0.78 22.46
C HIS A 43 -1.21 0.80 21.07
N LEU A 44 -0.48 -0.27 20.76
CA LEU A 44 0.03 -0.58 19.44
C LEU A 44 -0.57 -1.89 18.96
N LYS A 45 -1.26 -1.84 17.83
CA LYS A 45 -1.84 -3.01 17.17
C LYS A 45 -0.93 -3.47 16.05
N ILE A 46 -0.61 -4.76 16.06
CA ILE A 46 0.22 -5.43 15.06
C ILE A 46 -0.64 -6.50 14.42
N GLN A 47 -0.76 -6.47 13.10
CA GLN A 47 -1.56 -7.41 12.34
C GLN A 47 -0.73 -7.99 11.20
N ALA A 48 -0.94 -9.26 10.90
CA ALA A 48 -0.32 -9.93 9.77
C ALA A 48 -1.31 -10.90 9.11
N THR A 49 -1.42 -10.89 7.78
CA THR A 49 -2.34 -11.78 7.05
C THR A 49 -1.77 -12.24 5.71
N ASP A 50 -2.11 -13.46 5.31
CA ASP A 50 -1.90 -13.99 3.95
C ASP A 50 -3.11 -13.78 3.02
N TYR A 51 -4.13 -13.05 3.48
CA TYR A 51 -5.43 -12.85 2.82
C TYR A 51 -6.13 -14.16 2.44
N ASN A 52 -5.85 -15.24 3.17
CA ASN A 52 -6.40 -16.56 2.91
C ASN A 52 -6.76 -17.25 4.23
N SER A 53 -5.85 -18.07 4.76
CA SER A 53 -6.15 -18.98 5.88
C SER A 53 -5.46 -18.57 7.18
N ASN A 54 -4.52 -17.63 7.11
CA ASN A 54 -3.71 -17.23 8.24
C ASN A 54 -3.79 -15.72 8.44
N THR A 55 -4.50 -15.33 9.48
CA THR A 55 -4.53 -13.95 9.97
C THR A 55 -4.15 -13.96 11.44
N PHE A 56 -3.27 -13.05 11.82
CA PHE A 56 -2.73 -12.94 13.16
C PHE A 56 -2.80 -11.49 13.64
N GLU A 57 -2.93 -11.32 14.94
CA GLU A 57 -2.80 -10.01 15.55
C GLU A 57 -2.17 -10.05 16.94
N ALA A 58 -1.68 -8.90 17.38
CA ALA A 58 -1.37 -8.59 18.76
C ALA A 58 -1.78 -7.15 19.07
N ASN A 59 -2.17 -6.94 20.31
CA ASN A 59 -2.35 -5.60 20.88
C ASN A 59 -1.38 -5.46 22.04
N LYS A 60 -0.55 -4.41 22.02
CA LYS A 60 0.51 -4.17 23.00
C LYS A 60 0.31 -2.81 23.65
N SER A 61 0.20 -2.78 24.98
CA SER A 61 0.22 -1.51 25.72
C SER A 61 1.64 -0.94 25.81
N ILE A 62 1.75 0.35 26.13
CA ILE A 62 3.05 0.98 26.45
C ILE A 62 3.80 0.18 27.50
N SER A 63 3.16 -0.18 28.61
CA SER A 63 3.83 -0.94 29.70
C SER A 63 4.37 -2.29 29.23
N GLN A 64 3.65 -3.01 28.37
CA GLN A 64 4.14 -4.28 27.81
C GLN A 64 5.33 -4.10 26.88
N LEU A 65 5.45 -2.94 26.26
CA LEU A 65 6.56 -2.59 25.38
C LEU A 65 7.75 -2.02 26.17
N GLU A 66 7.52 -1.35 27.30
CA GLU A 66 8.55 -1.01 28.29
C GLU A 66 9.15 -2.28 28.90
N ASP A 67 8.32 -3.25 29.31
CA ASP A 67 8.79 -4.57 29.76
C ASP A 67 9.62 -5.27 28.66
N LEU A 68 9.22 -5.11 27.39
CA LEU A 68 9.97 -5.62 26.26
C LEU A 68 11.33 -4.92 26.13
N GLN A 69 11.38 -3.59 26.24
CA GLN A 69 12.61 -2.79 26.23
C GLN A 69 13.62 -3.30 27.26
N ASP A 70 13.15 -3.51 28.50
CA ASP A 70 13.95 -4.02 29.60
C ASP A 70 14.44 -5.45 29.32
N SER A 71 13.56 -6.31 28.77
CA SER A 71 13.89 -7.71 28.50
C SER A 71 14.96 -7.89 27.42
N ILE A 72 14.99 -7.02 26.40
CA ILE A 72 15.99 -7.06 25.33
C ILE A 72 17.27 -6.28 25.69
N GLY A 73 17.25 -5.54 26.81
CA GLY A 73 18.40 -4.81 27.34
C GLY A 73 18.74 -3.54 26.56
N ILE A 74 17.77 -2.89 25.91
CA ILE A 74 17.98 -1.59 25.27
C ILE A 74 17.79 -0.50 26.33
N GLY A 75 18.92 0.00 26.85
CA GLY A 75 18.91 1.19 27.70
C GLY A 75 18.57 2.46 26.92
N GLY A 76 18.20 3.51 27.63
CA GLY A 76 17.83 4.80 27.05
C GLY A 76 16.43 5.24 27.43
N SER A 77 15.98 6.32 26.80
CA SER A 77 14.62 6.82 26.96
C SER A 77 13.60 5.98 26.19
N TRP A 78 12.34 6.12 26.58
CA TRP A 78 11.22 5.49 25.87
C TRP A 78 11.18 5.87 24.37
N SER A 79 11.41 7.14 24.03
CA SER A 79 11.43 7.60 22.64
C SER A 79 12.52 6.93 21.81
N GLU A 80 13.72 6.76 22.37
CA GLU A 80 14.82 6.04 21.70
C GLU A 80 14.46 4.57 21.44
N PHE A 81 13.74 3.94 22.37
CA PHE A 81 13.22 2.59 22.18
C PHE A 81 12.13 2.53 21.10
N VAL A 82 11.19 3.48 21.07
CA VAL A 82 10.17 3.55 20.02
C VAL A 82 10.83 3.74 18.65
N ASP A 83 11.83 4.61 18.53
CA ASP A 83 12.58 4.80 17.29
C ASP A 83 13.32 3.52 16.87
N TYR A 84 13.92 2.81 17.82
CA TYR A 84 14.53 1.50 17.60
C TYR A 84 13.53 0.47 17.10
N PHE A 85 12.35 0.42 17.74
CA PHE A 85 11.27 -0.48 17.43
C PHE A 85 10.73 -0.25 16.02
N VAL A 86 10.41 1.01 15.69
CA VAL A 86 9.98 1.42 14.34
C VAL A 86 11.03 1.08 13.29
N SER A 87 12.31 1.37 13.56
CA SER A 87 13.40 1.05 12.65
C SER A 87 13.56 -0.45 12.41
N SER A 88 13.33 -1.27 13.45
CA SER A 88 13.37 -2.73 13.34
C SER A 88 12.22 -3.26 12.49
N LEU A 89 11.02 -2.70 12.63
CA LEU A 89 9.86 -3.09 11.83
C LEU A 89 9.94 -2.67 10.36
N LYS A 90 10.64 -1.56 10.07
CA LYS A 90 10.91 -1.07 8.70
C LYS A 90 12.12 -1.75 8.05
N SER A 91 12.82 -2.65 8.75
CA SER A 91 13.98 -3.38 8.23
C SER A 91 13.56 -4.46 7.23
N GLU A 92 14.42 -4.72 6.25
CA GLU A 92 14.23 -5.79 5.25
C GLU A 92 14.31 -7.20 5.87
N GLU A 93 14.86 -7.33 7.08
CA GLU A 93 15.08 -8.61 7.75
C GLU A 93 13.90 -9.04 8.65
N ILE A 94 12.73 -8.42 8.50
CA ILE A 94 11.55 -8.79 9.28
C ILE A 94 10.99 -10.15 8.86
N LYS A 95 10.73 -11.00 9.86
CA LYS A 95 10.29 -12.38 9.69
C LYS A 95 9.01 -12.65 10.46
N LEU A 96 8.18 -13.52 9.88
CA LEU A 96 7.00 -14.06 10.54
C LEU A 96 7.21 -15.56 10.74
N VAL A 97 7.51 -15.95 11.98
CA VAL A 97 7.75 -17.35 12.36
C VAL A 97 6.42 -17.99 12.73
N LEU A 98 5.92 -18.90 11.91
CA LEU A 98 4.66 -19.60 12.12
C LEU A 98 4.86 -20.85 12.98
N GLU A 99 3.99 -21.05 13.97
CA GLU A 99 4.04 -22.21 14.87
C GLU A 99 2.81 -23.09 14.64
N LYS A 100 3.03 -24.38 14.41
CA LYS A 100 1.94 -25.35 14.23
C LYS A 100 1.41 -25.81 15.58
N GLN A 101 0.11 -26.04 15.65
CA GLN A 101 -0.48 -26.79 16.74
C GLN A 101 -0.34 -28.28 16.46
N SER A 102 -0.03 -29.08 17.48
CA SER A 102 -0.07 -30.54 17.35
C SER A 102 -1.50 -30.97 16.97
N GLY A 103 -1.67 -31.55 15.78
CA GLY A 103 -2.93 -32.12 15.31
C GLY A 103 -3.88 -31.20 14.54
N GLY A 104 -3.51 -29.93 14.28
CA GLY A 104 -4.34 -28.99 13.50
C GLY A 104 -3.83 -28.74 12.07
N ASP A 105 -4.75 -28.36 11.16
CA ASP A 105 -4.38 -27.81 9.86
C ASP A 105 -4.12 -26.29 9.98
N GLY A 106 -2.92 -25.87 9.60
CA GLY A 106 -2.46 -24.47 9.68
C GLY A 106 -1.68 -24.10 10.95
N ALA A 107 -1.24 -22.85 11.02
CA ALA A 107 -0.51 -22.31 12.18
C ALA A 107 -1.47 -21.98 13.33
N ALA A 108 -1.08 -22.21 14.59
CA ALA A 108 -1.84 -21.80 15.78
C ALA A 108 -1.50 -20.38 16.23
N SER A 109 -0.23 -20.01 16.09
CA SER A 109 0.31 -18.73 16.48
C SER A 109 1.44 -18.34 15.53
N ALA A 110 1.82 -17.07 15.61
CA ALA A 110 2.97 -16.57 14.89
C ALA A 110 3.83 -15.71 15.81
N ARG A 111 5.11 -15.55 15.48
CA ARG A 111 6.00 -14.59 16.11
C ARG A 111 6.57 -13.66 15.05
N LEU A 112 6.34 -12.37 15.24
CA LEU A 112 6.98 -11.34 14.44
C LEU A 112 8.38 -11.10 15.03
N VAL A 113 9.39 -11.30 14.20
CA VAL A 113 10.79 -11.23 14.58
C VAL A 113 11.49 -10.20 13.71
N SER A 114 12.12 -9.21 14.34
CA SER A 114 12.81 -8.15 13.63
C SER A 114 14.02 -7.65 14.38
N GLN A 115 14.99 -7.10 13.65
CA GLN A 115 16.13 -6.39 14.22
C GLN A 115 16.42 -5.17 13.36
N LYS A 116 16.84 -4.06 13.98
CA LYS A 116 17.18 -2.83 13.27
C LYS A 116 18.34 -3.06 12.30
N THR A 117 19.40 -3.69 12.79
CA THR A 117 20.57 -4.09 11.99
C THR A 117 21.16 -5.37 12.59
N LYS A 118 21.94 -6.09 11.78
CA LYS A 118 22.62 -7.31 12.21
C LYS A 118 23.53 -7.03 13.42
N GLY A 119 23.33 -7.79 14.50
CA GLY A 119 24.10 -7.66 15.75
C GLY A 119 23.42 -6.81 16.83
N MET A 120 22.29 -6.17 16.52
CA MET A 120 21.46 -5.46 17.51
C MET A 120 20.45 -6.39 18.20
N PRO A 121 19.92 -6.03 19.38
CA PRO A 121 18.95 -6.86 20.10
C PRO A 121 17.67 -7.16 19.29
N LEU A 122 17.27 -8.41 19.27
CA LEU A 122 16.14 -8.86 18.46
C LEU A 122 14.81 -8.57 19.15
N ILE A 123 13.88 -7.95 18.43
CA ILE A 123 12.48 -7.80 18.85
C ILE A 123 11.72 -9.05 18.43
N SER A 124 10.97 -9.63 19.38
CA SER A 124 10.13 -10.79 19.16
C SER A 124 8.75 -10.56 19.78
N ILE A 125 7.71 -10.49 18.95
CA ILE A 125 6.34 -10.27 19.37
C ILE A 125 5.48 -11.46 18.99
N SER A 126 4.86 -12.08 19.99
CA SER A 126 3.89 -13.15 19.76
C SER A 126 2.56 -12.59 19.29
N LEU A 127 2.02 -13.20 18.23
CA LEU A 127 0.75 -12.89 17.60
C LEU A 127 -0.19 -14.09 17.75
N ARG A 128 -1.43 -13.82 18.13
CA ARG A 128 -2.50 -14.83 18.21
C ARG A 128 -3.14 -14.99 16.84
N ARG A 129 -3.56 -16.21 16.50
CA ARG A 129 -4.40 -16.42 15.31
C ARG A 129 -5.79 -15.82 15.52
N VAL A 130 -6.30 -15.22 14.46
CA VAL A 130 -7.66 -14.66 14.36
C VAL A 130 -8.45 -15.58 13.43
N LEU A 131 -9.72 -15.83 13.78
CA LEU A 131 -10.59 -16.76 13.07
C LEU A 131 -11.80 -16.03 12.47
N ASP A 132 -12.33 -16.59 11.39
CA ASP A 132 -13.63 -16.23 10.79
C ASP A 132 -13.87 -14.71 10.61
N GLY A 133 -14.96 -14.17 11.16
CA GLY A 133 -15.37 -12.78 11.00
C GLY A 133 -14.30 -11.78 11.42
N ASP A 134 -13.63 -12.02 12.55
CA ASP A 134 -12.55 -11.16 13.04
C ASP A 134 -11.38 -11.12 12.05
N ALA A 135 -11.11 -12.23 11.34
CA ALA A 135 -10.05 -12.27 10.35
C ALA A 135 -10.39 -11.40 9.12
N ASN A 136 -11.66 -11.39 8.71
CA ASN A 136 -12.14 -10.50 7.65
C ASN A 136 -12.02 -9.03 8.03
N ASP A 137 -12.33 -8.69 9.29
CA ASP A 137 -12.20 -7.32 9.79
C ASP A 137 -10.73 -6.87 9.81
N VAL A 138 -9.81 -7.75 10.19
CA VAL A 138 -8.36 -7.49 10.11
C VAL A 138 -7.92 -7.28 8.65
N MET A 139 -8.33 -8.15 7.73
CA MET A 139 -8.02 -8.02 6.31
C MET A 139 -8.57 -6.71 5.72
N ALA A 140 -9.79 -6.33 6.09
CA ALA A 140 -10.40 -5.07 5.69
C ALA A 140 -9.62 -3.88 6.27
N ALA A 141 -9.24 -3.91 7.55
CA ALA A 141 -8.46 -2.87 8.19
C ALA A 141 -7.11 -2.65 7.50
N ILE A 142 -6.40 -3.72 7.16
CA ILE A 142 -5.13 -3.65 6.41
C ILE A 142 -5.38 -3.06 5.01
N SER A 143 -6.42 -3.51 4.31
CA SER A 143 -6.78 -3.02 2.98
C SER A 143 -7.08 -1.51 2.97
N PHE A 144 -7.90 -1.05 3.91
CA PHE A 144 -8.22 0.37 4.06
C PHE A 144 -6.99 1.19 4.48
N GLY A 145 -6.15 0.65 5.36
CA GLY A 145 -4.89 1.28 5.76
C GLY A 145 -3.97 1.51 4.57
N LEU A 146 -3.74 0.49 3.74
CA LEU A 146 -2.95 0.58 2.52
C LEU A 146 -3.54 1.58 1.53
N PHE A 147 -4.86 1.55 1.31
CA PHE A 147 -5.53 2.49 0.42
C PHE A 147 -5.35 3.95 0.86
N LYS A 148 -5.49 4.23 2.17
CA LYS A 148 -5.24 5.55 2.74
C LYS A 148 -3.79 5.97 2.55
N ALA A 149 -2.83 5.10 2.89
CA ALA A 149 -1.41 5.37 2.72
C ALA A 149 -1.06 5.68 1.25
N LEU A 150 -1.65 4.93 0.31
CA LEU A 150 -1.48 5.15 -1.13
C LEU A 150 -2.04 6.51 -1.57
N LYS A 151 -3.25 6.87 -1.12
CA LYS A 151 -3.89 8.15 -1.44
C LYS A 151 -3.12 9.35 -0.91
N CYS A 152 -2.49 9.20 0.26
CA CYS A 152 -1.66 10.24 0.87
C CYS A 152 -0.24 10.28 0.29
N SER A 153 0.13 9.40 -0.65
CA SER A 153 1.46 9.40 -1.25
C SER A 153 1.63 10.57 -2.24
N PRO A 154 2.61 11.47 -2.06
CA PRO A 154 2.78 12.66 -2.90
C PRO A 154 3.00 12.34 -4.39
N LYS A 155 3.62 11.20 -4.70
CA LYS A 155 3.91 10.75 -6.07
C LYS A 155 2.65 10.49 -6.90
N MET A 156 1.57 9.98 -6.28
CA MET A 156 0.30 9.77 -6.97
C MET A 156 -0.56 11.04 -7.02
N VAL A 157 -0.49 11.89 -6.00
CA VAL A 157 -1.17 13.19 -6.01
C VAL A 157 -0.59 14.08 -7.11
N ALA A 158 0.73 14.11 -7.29
CA ALA A 158 1.39 14.83 -8.37
C ALA A 158 0.96 14.33 -9.76
N GLN A 159 0.93 13.01 -9.99
CA GLN A 159 0.44 12.43 -11.26
C GLN A 159 -1.03 12.78 -11.54
N GLY A 160 -1.89 12.80 -10.52
CA GLY A 160 -3.29 13.21 -10.67
C GLY A 160 -3.45 14.68 -11.05
N VAL A 161 -2.65 15.57 -10.44
CA VAL A 161 -2.64 17.01 -10.75
C VAL A 161 -2.10 17.26 -12.16
N GLU A 162 -1.04 16.58 -12.57
CA GLU A 162 -0.48 16.68 -13.92
C GLU A 162 -1.48 16.23 -15.00
N TYR A 163 -2.18 15.10 -14.80
CA TYR A 163 -3.23 14.64 -15.72
C TYR A 163 -4.39 15.63 -15.81
N SER A 164 -4.82 16.19 -14.67
CA SER A 164 -5.89 17.20 -14.66
C SER A 164 -5.47 18.51 -15.35
N SER A 165 -4.21 18.89 -15.24
CA SER A 165 -3.66 20.08 -15.89
C SER A 165 -3.56 19.89 -17.40
N GLN A 166 -3.12 18.72 -17.86
CA GLN A 166 -3.07 18.36 -19.28
C GLN A 166 -4.47 18.28 -19.92
N LEU A 167 -5.47 17.76 -19.20
CA LEU A 167 -6.86 17.77 -19.66
C LEU A 167 -7.42 19.20 -19.81
N MET A 168 -7.14 20.09 -18.86
CA MET A 168 -7.55 21.50 -18.97
C MET A 168 -6.83 22.25 -20.11
N GLU A 169 -5.58 21.90 -20.42
CA GLU A 169 -4.87 22.46 -21.59
C GLU A 169 -5.47 21.94 -22.90
N ALA A 170 -5.77 20.64 -22.99
CA ALA A 170 -6.42 20.05 -24.15
C ALA A 170 -7.81 20.67 -24.41
N ASP A 171 -8.61 20.89 -23.37
CA ASP A 171 -9.91 21.55 -23.46
C ASP A 171 -9.78 23.01 -23.94
N LYS A 172 -8.77 23.75 -23.48
CA LYS A 172 -8.51 25.12 -23.96
C LYS A 172 -8.13 25.14 -25.44
N ILE A 173 -7.27 24.22 -25.88
CA ILE A 173 -6.84 24.11 -27.27
C ILE A 173 -8.03 23.75 -28.17
N SER A 174 -8.86 22.79 -27.75
CA SER A 174 -10.06 22.40 -28.48
C SER A 174 -11.05 23.58 -28.62
N ASN A 175 -11.32 24.31 -27.54
CA ASN A 175 -12.15 25.52 -27.58
C ASN A 175 -11.58 26.62 -28.49
N LEU A 176 -10.25 26.79 -28.55
CA LEU A 176 -9.62 27.76 -29.45
C LEU A 176 -9.71 27.33 -30.92
N LEU A 177 -9.55 26.04 -31.21
CA LEU A 177 -9.71 25.48 -32.55
C LEU A 177 -11.14 25.65 -33.06
N GLU A 178 -12.15 25.36 -32.23
CA GLU A 178 -13.56 25.60 -32.59
C GLU A 178 -13.83 27.08 -32.91
N ARG A 179 -13.26 28.02 -32.13
CA ARG A 179 -13.40 29.46 -32.40
C ARG A 179 -12.73 29.89 -33.70
N LEU A 180 -11.57 29.33 -34.01
CA LEU A 180 -10.87 29.61 -35.27
C LEU A 180 -11.62 29.04 -36.47
N GLU A 181 -12.24 27.86 -36.35
CA GLU A 181 -13.09 27.29 -37.41
C GLU A 181 -14.37 28.11 -37.64
N HIS A 182 -14.98 28.65 -36.58
CA HIS A 182 -16.13 29.56 -36.70
C HIS A 182 -15.76 30.90 -37.35
N GLN A 183 -14.52 31.37 -37.21
CA GLN A 183 -14.03 32.57 -37.92
C GLN A 183 -13.62 32.28 -39.37
N ARG A 184 -13.41 31.01 -39.75
CA ARG A 184 -12.95 30.59 -41.09
C ARG A 184 -14.07 30.29 -42.08
N LYS A 185 -15.31 30.77 -41.86
CA LYS A 185 -16.36 30.75 -42.90
C LYS A 185 -16.14 31.92 -43.88
N PRO A 186 -15.72 31.69 -45.14
CA PRO A 186 -15.53 32.77 -46.09
C PRO A 186 -16.88 33.35 -46.54
N SER A 187 -16.99 34.68 -46.50
CA SER A 187 -18.02 35.44 -47.19
C SER A 187 -17.83 35.30 -48.70
N ILE A 188 -18.42 34.27 -49.31
CA ILE A 188 -18.49 34.13 -50.77
C ILE A 188 -19.67 34.98 -51.26
N ALA A 189 -19.41 36.26 -51.47
CA ALA A 189 -20.26 37.16 -52.24
C ALA A 189 -19.39 38.22 -52.90
N SER A 190 -18.69 37.85 -53.96
CA SER A 190 -18.15 38.74 -55.01
C SER A 190 -17.44 37.86 -56.04
N PHE A 191 -18.07 37.60 -57.18
CA PHE A 191 -17.50 37.30 -58.52
C PHE A 191 -18.58 36.58 -59.34
N GLN A 192 -19.58 37.37 -59.78
CA GLN A 192 -20.41 37.04 -60.93
C GLN A 192 -20.04 37.99 -62.08
N HIS A 193 -20.23 37.51 -63.31
CA HIS A 193 -19.91 38.08 -64.63
C HIS A 193 -18.43 37.96 -65.02
N ILE A 194 -18.07 37.27 -66.10
CA ILE A 194 -18.42 37.51 -67.53
C ILE A 194 -18.40 36.13 -68.26
N ALA A 195 -19.51 35.65 -68.84
CA ALA A 195 -19.80 35.49 -70.29
C ALA A 195 -18.70 34.77 -71.09
N GLY A 196 -18.94 33.79 -71.98
CA GLY A 196 -20.12 33.26 -72.65
C GLY A 196 -19.61 32.45 -73.87
N ASP A 197 -20.43 31.48 -74.31
CA ASP A 197 -20.53 30.87 -75.65
C ASP A 197 -19.34 30.17 -76.35
N ALA A 198 -19.55 28.88 -76.65
CA ALA A 198 -19.31 28.15 -77.92
C ALA A 198 -19.24 26.63 -77.61
N GLU A 199 -20.29 25.86 -77.92
CA GLU A 199 -20.42 24.98 -79.11
C GLU A 199 -19.42 23.81 -79.09
N ASP A 200 -19.88 22.59 -78.79
CA ASP A 200 -20.41 21.54 -79.71
C ASP A 200 -19.28 20.60 -80.17
N ASP A 201 -19.45 19.31 -79.91
CA ASP A 201 -19.14 18.15 -80.78
C ASP A 201 -18.89 16.87 -79.97
N ASP A 202 -19.95 16.06 -79.92
CA ASP A 202 -20.02 14.67 -80.39
C ASP A 202 -18.89 13.65 -80.16
N ALA A 203 -19.36 12.48 -79.69
CA ALA A 203 -18.93 11.09 -80.00
C ALA A 203 -17.51 10.67 -79.54
N GLU A 204 -17.19 9.44 -79.18
CA GLU A 204 -17.81 8.13 -79.38
C GLU A 204 -17.11 7.13 -78.41
N SER A 205 -17.87 6.12 -77.95
CA SER A 205 -17.49 4.79 -77.44
C SER A 205 -16.34 4.60 -76.43
#